data_AF-A0A3A8KTX7-F1
#
_entry.id   AF-A0A3A8KTX7-F1
#
_cell.length_a   1.000
_cell.length_b   1.000
_cell.length_c   1.000
_cell.angle_alpha   90.00
_cell.angle_beta   90.00
_cell.angle_gamma   90.00
#
_symmetry.space_group_name_H-M   'P 1'
#
loop_
_entity.id
_entity.type
_entity.pdbx_description
1 polymer ?
#
loop_
_entity_poly.entity_id
_entity_poly.type
_entity_poly.pdbx_seq_one_letter_code
_entity_poly.pdbx_strand_id
1 'polypeptide(L)'
;MSRGPRRSSPWWCTRRSSTRPRQWRLPLDNNLVERQLRDMVVGRKNHYGSKSLRGTEVAALVYSLIETARLRGEDPGRYLLHAALAAIETPGTVTLPSSSD
;
A
#
# COMPACT_ATOMS: atom_id res chain seq x y z
N MET A 1 52.69 50.09 -14.92
CA MET A 1 51.34 49.64 -14.48
C MET A 1 51.30 48.13 -14.55
N SER A 2 51.71 47.45 -13.47
CA SER A 2 51.81 45.98 -13.42
C SER A 2 50.55 45.40 -12.80
N ARG A 3 49.77 44.61 -13.57
CA ARG A 3 48.57 43.92 -13.07
C ARG A 3 48.98 42.55 -12.54
N GLY A 4 48.87 42.34 -11.22
CA GLY A 4 49.15 41.06 -10.56
C GLY A 4 48.09 39.98 -10.85
N PRO A 5 48.43 38.69 -10.66
CA PRO A 5 47.53 37.58 -10.99
C PRO A 5 46.39 37.44 -9.97
N ARG A 6 45.18 37.20 -10.49
CA ARG A 6 43.96 36.93 -9.71
C ARG A 6 44.12 35.61 -8.94
N ARG A 7 44.06 35.68 -7.61
CA ARG A 7 43.84 34.51 -6.74
C ARG A 7 42.42 33.99 -6.97
N SER A 8 42.27 32.87 -7.67
CA SER A 8 41.03 32.09 -7.70
C SER A 8 41.07 31.02 -6.61
N SER A 9 39.95 30.91 -5.89
CA SER A 9 39.80 30.32 -4.56
C SER A 9 40.18 28.84 -4.41
N PRO A 10 40.53 28.40 -3.18
CA PRO A 10 41.09 27.07 -2.90
C PRO A 10 40.05 26.00 -2.49
N TRP A 11 40.25 24.78 -3.03
CA TRP A 11 39.94 23.42 -2.54
C TRP A 11 38.55 22.98 -2.04
N TRP A 12 37.60 23.86 -1.70
CA TRP A 12 36.22 23.39 -1.36
C TRP A 12 35.45 22.81 -2.56
N CYS A 13 36.06 22.86 -3.76
CA CYS A 13 35.51 22.34 -5.01
C CYS A 13 35.91 20.88 -5.32
N THR A 14 36.72 20.20 -4.47
CA THR A 14 37.06 18.79 -4.72
C THR A 14 36.38 17.83 -3.74
N ARG A 15 35.37 17.14 -4.29
CA ARG A 15 34.96 15.78 -3.95
C ARG A 15 34.29 15.59 -2.58
N ARG A 16 32.98 15.89 -2.52
CA ARG A 16 32.06 15.12 -1.66
C ARG A 16 31.53 13.96 -2.49
N SER A 17 32.21 12.81 -2.41
CA SER A 17 31.69 11.52 -2.87
C SER A 17 30.46 11.15 -2.05
N SER A 18 29.32 11.72 -2.42
CA SER A 18 28.00 11.25 -2.02
C SER A 18 27.64 10.11 -2.98
N THR A 19 28.18 8.92 -2.72
CA THR A 19 27.56 7.68 -3.20
C THR A 19 26.19 7.58 -2.55
N ARG A 20 25.19 8.21 -3.16
CA ARG A 20 23.79 7.89 -2.87
C ARG A 20 23.60 6.44 -3.28
N PRO A 21 23.15 5.54 -2.38
CA PRO A 21 22.84 4.18 -2.77
C PRO A 21 21.82 4.24 -3.92
N ARG A 22 22.04 3.40 -4.92
CA ARG A 22 21.31 3.29 -6.17
C ARG A 22 19.83 2.96 -5.90
N GLN A 23 19.00 3.96 -5.59
CA GLN A 23 17.53 3.87 -5.42
C GLN A 23 16.75 3.86 -6.75
N TRP A 24 17.39 3.52 -7.87
CA TRP A 24 16.87 3.81 -9.22
C TRP A 24 15.78 2.86 -9.74
N ARG A 25 15.28 1.94 -8.91
CA ARG A 25 14.25 0.97 -9.31
C ARG A 25 12.91 1.15 -8.61
N LEU A 26 12.79 2.08 -7.65
CA LEU A 26 11.50 2.41 -7.05
C LEU A 26 10.89 3.62 -7.78
N PRO A 27 9.62 3.54 -8.20
CA PRO A 27 8.86 4.72 -8.58
C PRO A 27 8.92 5.77 -7.45
N LEU A 28 9.12 7.03 -7.80
CA LEU A 28 9.16 8.13 -6.83
C LEU A 28 7.75 8.45 -6.29
N ASP A 29 6.71 7.95 -6.97
CA ASP A 29 5.31 8.15 -6.69
C ASP A 29 4.65 6.88 -6.12
N ASN A 30 3.74 7.07 -5.16
CA ASN A 30 2.90 6.02 -4.59
C ASN A 30 1.54 5.90 -5.32
N ASN A 31 1.41 6.48 -6.52
CA ASN A 31 0.16 6.62 -7.26
C ASN A 31 -0.61 5.30 -7.40
N LEU A 32 0.12 4.18 -7.57
CA LEU A 32 -0.47 2.85 -7.64
C LEU A 32 -1.16 2.45 -6.33
N VAL A 33 -0.48 2.67 -5.20
CA VAL A 33 -1.01 2.37 -3.86
C VAL A 33 -2.17 3.30 -3.52
N GLU A 34 -2.06 4.59 -3.82
CA GLU A 34 -3.16 5.55 -3.58
C GLU A 34 -4.43 5.19 -4.36
N ARG A 35 -4.27 4.74 -5.61
CA ARG A 35 -5.40 4.25 -6.42
C ARG A 35 -6.05 3.01 -5.84
N GLN A 36 -5.26 2.06 -5.33
CA GLN A 36 -5.76 0.86 -4.66
C GLN A 36 -6.51 1.19 -3.36
N LEU A 37 -6.04 2.16 -2.59
CA LEU A 37 -6.68 2.56 -1.33
C LEU A 37 -7.97 3.39 -1.52
N ARG A 38 -8.20 3.94 -2.72
CA ARG A 38 -9.29 4.89 -2.97
C ARG A 38 -10.67 4.28 -2.69
N ASP A 39 -10.88 3.03 -3.09
CA ASP A 39 -12.17 2.35 -2.94
C ASP A 39 -12.51 2.16 -1.45
N MET A 40 -11.53 1.78 -0.62
CA MET A 40 -11.70 1.70 0.84
C MET A 40 -11.96 3.07 1.47
N VAL A 41 -11.25 4.12 1.04
CA VAL A 41 -11.43 5.48 1.57
C VAL A 41 -12.81 6.03 1.27
N VAL A 42 -13.36 5.77 0.08
CA VAL A 42 -14.74 6.14 -0.28
C VAL A 42 -15.73 5.30 0.54
N GLY A 43 -15.51 3.99 0.62
CA GLY A 43 -16.36 3.05 1.36
C GLY A 43 -16.43 3.27 2.87
N ARG A 44 -15.44 3.95 3.47
CA ARG A 44 -15.46 4.32 4.89
C ARG A 44 -16.70 5.15 5.26
N LYS A 45 -17.23 5.94 4.32
CA LYS A 45 -18.43 6.76 4.55
C LYS A 45 -19.66 5.91 4.87
N ASN A 46 -19.75 4.71 4.30
CA ASN A 46 -20.84 3.77 4.57
C ASN A 46 -20.79 3.23 6.01
N HIS A 47 -19.62 3.25 6.65
CA HIS A 47 -19.40 2.67 7.97
C HIS A 47 -19.47 3.70 9.11
N TYR A 48 -19.53 5.01 8.80
CA TYR A 48 -19.71 6.05 9.83
C TYR A 48 -20.99 5.87 10.67
N GLY A 49 -22.00 5.14 10.17
CA GLY A 49 -23.22 4.83 10.91
C GLY A 49 -23.04 3.81 12.04
N SER A 50 -22.04 2.92 11.94
CA SER A 50 -21.72 1.94 12.98
C SER A 50 -20.80 2.58 14.01
N LYS A 51 -21.36 3.27 15.01
CA LYS A 51 -20.60 3.89 16.13
C LYS A 51 -19.92 2.87 17.07
N SER A 52 -19.59 1.67 16.58
CA SER A 52 -19.03 0.57 17.34
C SER A 52 -17.67 0.18 16.77
N LEU A 53 -16.66 0.05 17.65
CA LEU A 53 -15.31 -0.41 17.29
C LEU A 53 -15.36 -1.75 16.53
N ARG A 54 -16.17 -2.69 17.03
CA ARG A 54 -16.36 -4.01 16.40
C ARG A 54 -16.92 -3.91 14.99
N GLY A 55 -17.79 -2.95 14.71
CA GLY A 55 -18.33 -2.72 13.37
C GLY A 55 -17.25 -2.25 12.40
N THR A 56 -16.36 -1.38 12.87
CA THR A 56 -15.21 -0.89 12.09
C THR A 56 -14.19 -2.01 11.84
N GLU A 57 -13.94 -2.88 12.81
CA GLU A 57 -13.05 -4.05 12.65
C GLU A 57 -13.58 -5.02 11.60
N VAL A 58 -14.88 -5.32 11.63
CA VAL A 58 -15.53 -6.17 10.63
C VAL A 58 -15.47 -5.52 9.25
N ALA A 59 -15.70 -4.21 9.15
CA ALA A 59 -15.56 -3.47 7.90
C ALA A 59 -14.15 -3.59 7.32
N ALA A 60 -13.12 -3.39 8.15
CA ALA A 60 -11.72 -3.49 7.73
C ALA A 60 -11.38 -4.90 7.23
N LEU A 61 -11.90 -5.95 7.88
CA LEU A 61 -11.76 -7.33 7.43
C LEU A 61 -12.41 -7.55 6.05
N VAL A 62 -13.66 -7.10 5.86
CA VAL A 62 -14.38 -7.28 4.60
C VAL A 62 -13.67 -6.56 3.45
N TYR A 63 -13.24 -5.31 3.64
CA TYR A 63 -12.46 -4.60 2.63
C TYR A 63 -11.15 -5.30 2.29
N SER A 64 -10.45 -5.84 3.30
CA SER A 64 -9.21 -6.59 3.08
C SER A 64 -9.44 -7.84 2.23
N LEU A 65 -10.54 -8.58 2.47
CA LEU A 65 -10.90 -9.76 1.68
C LEU A 65 -11.28 -9.39 0.23
N ILE A 66 -12.03 -8.30 0.04
CA ILE A 66 -12.39 -7.81 -1.30
C ILE A 66 -11.14 -7.41 -2.09
N GLU A 67 -10.21 -6.66 -1.48
CA GLU A 67 -8.96 -6.28 -2.13
C GLU A 67 -8.10 -7.51 -2.45
N THR A 68 -8.05 -8.49 -1.56
CA THR A 68 -7.36 -9.76 -1.81
C THR A 68 -7.96 -10.51 -3.00
N ALA A 69 -9.30 -10.60 -3.09
CA ALA A 69 -9.99 -11.21 -4.23
C ALA A 69 -9.69 -10.48 -5.54
N ARG A 70 -9.74 -9.14 -5.51
CA ARG A 70 -9.42 -8.29 -6.67
C ARG A 70 -7.97 -8.48 -7.14
N LEU A 71 -7.01 -8.54 -6.21
CA LEU A 71 -5.60 -8.79 -6.52
C LEU A 71 -5.36 -10.19 -7.11
N ARG A 72 -6.17 -11.18 -6.71
CA ARG A 72 -6.16 -12.53 -7.27
C ARG A 72 -6.92 -12.66 -8.60
N GLY A 73 -7.67 -11.62 -9.00
CA GLY A 73 -8.53 -11.66 -10.19
C GLY A 73 -9.80 -12.51 -10.03
N GLU A 74 -10.20 -12.79 -8.79
CA GLU A 74 -11.41 -13.56 -8.47
C GLU A 74 -12.62 -12.63 -8.27
N ASP A 75 -13.83 -13.16 -8.47
CA ASP A 75 -15.06 -12.43 -8.16
C ASP A 75 -15.18 -12.19 -6.64
N PRO A 76 -15.24 -10.92 -6.17
CA PRO A 76 -15.28 -10.62 -4.74
C PRO A 76 -16.52 -11.17 -4.03
N GLY A 77 -17.66 -11.21 -4.71
CA GLY A 77 -18.92 -11.73 -4.14
C GLY A 77 -18.82 -13.22 -3.84
N ARG A 78 -18.32 -13.99 -4.81
CA ARG A 78 -18.05 -15.42 -4.68
C ARG A 78 -16.99 -15.67 -3.61
N TYR A 79 -15.91 -14.89 -3.59
CA TYR A 79 -14.85 -15.00 -2.59
C TYR A 79 -15.37 -14.84 -1.16
N LEU A 80 -16.17 -13.79 -0.92
CA LEU A 80 -16.77 -13.53 0.39
C LEU A 80 -17.74 -14.64 0.80
N LEU A 81 -18.54 -15.16 -0.14
CA LEU A 81 -19.44 -16.28 0.11
C LEU A 81 -18.67 -17.53 0.56
N HIS A 82 -17.61 -17.90 -0.17
CA HIS A 82 -16.76 -19.03 0.19
C HIS A 82 -16.11 -18.86 1.56
N ALA A 83 -15.55 -17.67 1.84
CA ALA A 83 -14.95 -17.36 3.14
C ALA A 83 -15.96 -17.44 4.29
N ALA A 84 -17.18 -16.93 4.09
CA ALA A 84 -18.25 -16.97 5.08
C ALA A 84 -18.72 -18.40 5.35
N LEU A 85 -18.91 -19.21 4.31
CA LEU A 85 -19.30 -20.62 4.44
C LEU A 85 -18.23 -21.42 5.21
N ALA A 86 -16.95 -21.25 4.86
CA ALA A 86 -15.84 -21.89 5.57
C ALA A 86 -15.78 -21.51 7.05
N ALA A 87 -16.05 -20.24 7.38
CA ALA A 87 -16.07 -19.76 8.76
C ALA A 87 -17.26 -20.30 9.57
N ILE A 88 -18.41 -20.54 8.93
CA ILE A 88 -19.59 -21.16 9.57
C ILE A 88 -19.33 -22.65 9.82
N GLU A 89 -18.77 -23.35 8.85
CA GLU A 89 -18.49 -24.79 8.94
C GLU A 89 -17.40 -25.09 9.97
N THR A 90 -16.32 -24.30 9.97
CA THR A 90 -15.21 -24.47 10.91
C THR A 90 -14.83 -23.11 11.54
N PRO A 91 -15.40 -22.78 12.71
CA PRO A 91 -15.08 -21.56 13.43
C PRO A 91 -13.57 -21.46 13.72
N GLY A 92 -12.96 -20.31 13.39
CA GLY A 92 -11.52 -20.09 13.56
C GLY A 92 -10.66 -20.45 12.34
N THR A 93 -11.27 -20.90 11.26
CA THR A 93 -10.59 -21.15 9.98
C THR A 93 -10.11 -19.86 9.31
N VAL A 94 -8.98 -19.96 8.61
CA VAL A 94 -8.42 -18.88 7.79
C VAL A 94 -9.45 -18.48 6.72
N THR A 95 -9.78 -17.20 6.64
CA THR A 95 -10.82 -16.65 5.73
C THR A 95 -10.39 -16.57 4.26
N LEU A 96 -9.18 -17.04 3.93
CA LEU A 96 -8.76 -17.19 2.55
C LEU A 96 -9.41 -18.45 1.99
N PRO A 97 -10.03 -18.41 0.79
CA PRO A 97 -10.44 -19.63 0.14
C PRO A 97 -9.16 -20.45 -0.09
N SER A 98 -9.15 -21.66 0.44
CA SER A 98 -8.17 -22.65 0.03
C SER A 98 -8.30 -22.77 -1.49
N SER A 99 -7.20 -22.55 -2.20
CA SER A 99 -7.10 -22.88 -3.62
C SER A 99 -7.30 -24.38 -3.73
N SER A 100 -8.55 -24.80 -3.94
CA SER A 100 -8.81 -26.09 -4.54
C SER A 100 -8.39 -25.91 -5.99
N ASP A 101 -7.39 -26.69 -6.41
CA ASP A 101 -6.94 -26.80 -7.80
C ASP A 101 -8.11 -26.91 -8.80
#